data_AF-A0A1V9G5X0-F1
#
_entry.id   AF-A0A1V9G5X0-F1
#
_cell.length_a   1.000
_cell.length_b   1.000
_cell.length_c   1.000
_cell.angle_alpha   90.00
_cell.angle_beta   90.00
_cell.angle_gamma   90.00
#
_symmetry.space_group_name_H-M   'P 1'
#
loop_
_entity.id
_entity.type
_entity.pdbx_description
1 polymer ?
#
loop_
_entity_poly.entity_id
_entity_poly.type
_entity_poly.pdbx_seq_one_letter_code
_entity_poly.pdbx_strand_id
1 'polypeptide(L)' 'MKIFYLLLELACIAVTCVVSAIMYLKGEYNLSSLLILTSLISLTLWVKSNGLLEDKKITNDASPQEAH' A
#
# COMPACT_ATOMS: atom_id res chain seq x y z
N MET A 1 17.83 -11.66 3.63
CA MET A 1 17.93 -10.18 3.75
C MET A 1 16.65 -9.45 3.30
N LYS A 2 16.03 -9.77 2.15
CA LYS A 2 14.78 -9.13 1.69
C LYS A 2 13.65 -9.07 2.73
N ILE A 3 13.42 -10.16 3.48
CA ILE A 3 12.39 -10.21 4.54
C ILE A 3 12.63 -9.23 5.68
N PHE A 4 13.88 -8.95 6.04
CA PHE A 4 14.19 -7.96 7.07
C PHE A 4 13.85 -6.55 6.61
N TYR A 5 14.12 -6.21 5.35
CA TYR A 5 13.70 -4.94 4.75
C TYR A 5 12.17 -4.83 4.66
N LEU A 6 11.49 -5.93 4.32
CA LEU A 6 10.03 -5.97 4.29
C LEU A 6 9.38 -5.73 5.64
N LEU A 7 9.89 -6.41 6.66
CA LEU A 7 9.44 -6.22 8.05
C LEU A 7 9.76 -4.81 8.55
N LEU A 8 10.91 -4.26 8.16
CA LEU A 8 11.30 -2.91 8.51
C LEU A 8 10.36 -1.85 7.88
N GLU A 9 10.03 -1.98 6.59
CA GLU A 9 9.07 -1.09 5.92
C GLU A 9 7.69 -1.16 6.57
N LEU A 10 7.22 -2.35 6.89
CA LEU A 10 5.93 -2.54 7.55
C LEU A 10 5.93 -1.95 8.96
N ALA A 11 7.02 -2.11 9.71
CA ALA A 11 7.19 -1.49 11.02
C ALA A 11 7.20 0.05 10.93
N CYS A 12 7.87 0.62 9.92
CA CYS A 12 7.85 2.06 9.67
C CYS A 12 6.45 2.59 9.37
N ILE A 13 5.66 1.89 8.56
CA ILE A 13 4.26 2.26 8.28
C ILE A 13 3.43 2.22 9.58
N ALA A 14 3.58 1.16 10.38
CA ALA A 14 2.86 1.04 11.65
C ALA A 14 3.21 2.17 12.63
N VAL A 15 4.50 2.50 12.77
CA VAL A 15 4.96 3.62 13.62
C VAL A 15 4.39 4.95 13.11
N THR A 16 4.37 5.18 11.80
CA THR A 16 3.83 6.40 11.20
C THR A 16 2.33 6.55 11.48
N CYS A 17 1.56 5.46 11.44
CA CYS A 17 0.16 5.45 11.84
C CYS A 17 -0.04 5.81 13.32
N VAL A 18 0.80 5.29 14.22
CA VAL A 18 0.75 5.61 15.65
C VAL A 18 1.07 7.09 15.88
N VAL A 19 2.12 7.62 15.24
CA VAL A 19 2.47 9.05 15.32
C VAL A 19 1.31 9.90 14.82
N SER A 20 0.72 9.53 13.69
CA SER A 20 -0.44 10.23 13.15
C SER A 20 -1.61 10.26 14.15
N ALA A 21 -1.92 9.14 14.80
CA ALA A 21 -2.99 9.08 15.81
C ALA A 21 -2.70 10.00 17.01
N ILE A 22 -1.43 10.09 17.44
CA ILE A 22 -1.01 11.02 18.49
C ILE A 22 -1.18 12.48 18.02
N MET A 23 -0.82 12.79 16.78
CA MET A 23 -1.01 14.15 16.23
C MET A 23 -2.49 14.52 16.12
N TYR A 24 -3.34 13.56 15.75
CA TYR A 24 -4.80 13.75 15.76
C TYR A 24 -5.30 14.10 17.16
N LEU A 25 -4.88 13.36 18.19
CA LEU A 25 -5.26 13.61 19.59
C LEU A 25 -4.75 14.95 20.11
N LYS A 26 -3.63 15.45 19.59
CA LYS A 26 -3.10 16.79 19.89
C LYS A 26 -3.83 17.92 19.15
N GLY A 27 -4.80 17.61 18.30
CA GLY A 27 -5.54 18.59 17.51
C GLY A 27 -4.81 19.04 16.23
N GLU A 28 -3.70 18.40 15.88
CA GLU A 28 -2.96 18.66 14.64
C GLU A 28 -3.55 17.85 13.48
N TYR A 29 -4.81 18.13 13.13
CA TYR A 29 -5.57 17.36 12.16
C TYR A 29 -4.98 17.39 10.75
N ASN A 30 -4.41 18.53 10.32
CA ASN A 30 -3.80 18.66 8.99
C ASN A 30 -2.53 17.80 8.85
N LEU A 31 -1.69 17.75 9.87
CA LEU A 31 -0.51 16.88 9.85
C LEU A 31 -0.89 15.41 9.99
N SER A 32 -1.87 15.10 10.83
CA SER A 32 -2.39 13.74 10.95
C SER A 32 -2.98 13.25 9.63
N SER A 33 -3.81 14.04 8.95
CA SER A 33 -4.43 13.59 7.69
C SER A 33 -3.38 13.36 6.60
N LEU A 34 -2.35 14.22 6.53
CA LEU A 34 -1.23 14.05 5.63
C LEU A 34 -0.46 12.75 5.93
N LEU A 35 -0.12 12.49 7.20
CA LEU A 35 0.60 11.28 7.61
C LEU A 35 -0.19 10.00 7.33
N ILE A 36 -1.51 10.02 7.55
CA ILE A 36 -2.37 8.87 7.23
C ILE A 36 -2.39 8.62 5.71
N LEU A 37 -2.52 9.67 4.89
CA LEU A 37 -2.56 9.55 3.44
C LEU A 37 -1.24 9.00 2.90
N THR A 38 -0.12 9.54 3.35
CA THR A 38 1.21 9.04 2.97
C THR A 38 1.38 7.58 3.39
N SER A 39 0.96 7.20 4.60
CA SER A 39 1.05 5.82 5.09
C SER A 39 0.22 4.85 4.23
N LEU A 40 -0.99 5.25 3.80
CA LEU A 40 -1.84 4.44 2.91
C LEU A 40 -1.21 4.26 1.52
N ILE A 41 -0.61 5.31 0.95
CA ILE A 41 0.08 5.22 -0.34
C ILE A 41 1.30 4.31 -0.22
N SER A 42 2.13 4.49 0.81
CA SER A 42 3.29 3.64 1.07
C SER A 42 2.89 2.17 1.25
N LEU A 43 1.83 1.89 2.01
CA LEU A 43 1.30 0.55 2.17
C LEU A 43 0.81 -0.04 0.85
N THR A 44 0.09 0.74 0.04
CA THR A 44 -0.44 0.28 -1.26
C THR A 44 0.70 -0.07 -2.23
N LEU A 45 1.72 0.79 -2.32
CA LEU A 45 2.91 0.54 -3.13
C LEU A 45 3.71 -0.66 -2.61
N TRP A 46 3.81 -0.81 -1.29
CA TRP A 46 4.46 -1.95 -0.66
C TRP A 46 3.76 -3.26 -0.98
N VAL A 47 2.44 -3.32 -0.81
CA VAL A 47 1.63 -4.52 -1.13
C VAL A 47 1.74 -4.85 -2.62
N LYS A 48 1.66 -3.85 -3.51
CA LYS A 48 1.84 -4.03 -4.96
C LYS A 48 3.24 -4.56 -5.30
N SER A 49 4.29 -3.97 -4.72
CA SER A 49 5.68 -4.37 -4.99
C SER A 49 6.02 -5.76 -4.47
N ASN A 50 5.25 -6.27 -3.51
CA ASN A 50 5.42 -7.62 -2.97
C ASN A 50 4.58 -8.69 -3.69
N GLY A 51 3.83 -8.30 -4.72
CA GLY A 51 2.99 -9.25 -5.47
C GLY A 51 1.82 -9.82 -4.67
N LEU A 52 1.48 -9.21 -3.52
CA LEU A 52 0.31 -9.59 -2.71
C LEU A 52 -1.00 -9.14 -3.38
N LEU A 53 -0.93 -8.07 -4.16
CA LEU A 53 -1.94 -7.73 -5.16
C LEU A 53 -1.42 -8.28 -6.50
N GLU A 54 -1.65 -9.57 -6.76
CA GLU A 54 -1.54 -10.07 -8.12
C GLU A 54 -2.43 -9.19 -8.99
N ASP A 55 -1.82 -8.56 -10.00
CA ASP A 55 -2.55 -7.95 -11.10
C ASP A 55 -3.29 -9.12 -11.75
N LYS A 56 -4.55 -9.33 -11.34
CA LYS A 56 -5.48 -10.21 -12.05
C LYS A 56 -5.71 -9.50 -13.38
N LYS A 57 -4.72 -9.58 -14.25
CA LYS A 57 -4.80 -9.17 -15.64
C LYS A 57 -5.98 -9.97 -16.14
N ILE A 58 -7.11 -9.29 -16.34
CA ILE A 58 -8.24 -9.86 -17.06
C ILE A 58 -7.66 -10.08 -18.46
N THR A 59 -7.11 -11.26 -18.70
CA THR A 59 -6.78 -11.73 -20.02
C THR A 59 -8.12 -11.84 -20.74
N ASN A 60 -8.42 -10.77 -21.46
CA ASN A 60 -9.49 -10.76 -22.43
C ASN A 60 -8.99 -11.60 -23.62
N ASP A 61 -8.83 -12.91 -23.40
CA ASP A 61 -8.57 -13.91 -24.45
C ASP A 61 -9.87 -14.20 -25.22
N ALA A 62 -10.60 -13.16 -25.60
CA ALA A 62 -11.57 -13.23 -26.67
C ALA A 62 -10.80 -13.13 -27.99
N SER A 63 -10.04 -14.18 -28.30
CA SER A 63 -9.52 -14.44 -29.64
C SER A 63 -10.69 -14.37 -30.63
N PRO A 64 -10.58 -13.67 -31.78
CA PRO A 64 -11.56 -13.80 -32.84
C PRO A 64 -11.58 -15.28 -33.27
N GLN A 65 -12.75 -15.92 -33.20
CA GLN A 65 -12.96 -17.24 -33.78
C GLN A 65 -12.82 -17.11 -35.30
N GLU A 66 -11.65 -17.45 -35.84
CA GLU A 66 -11.57 -17.94 -37.21
C GLU A 66 -12.16 -19.36 -37.21
N ALA A 67 -13.42 -19.47 -37.64
CA ALA A 67 -14.04 -20.74 -38.02
C ALA A 67 -14.01 -20.81 -39.55
N HIS A 68 -13.09 -21.64 -40.03
CA HIS A 68 -13.02 -22.15 -41.39
C HIS A 68 -14.20 -23.06 -41.72
#